data_AF-A0A352AGK3-F1
#
_entry.id   AF-A0A352AGK3-F1
#
_cell.length_a   1.000
_cell.length_b   1.000
_cell.length_c   1.000
_cell.angle_alpha   90.00
_cell.angle_beta   90.00
_cell.angle_gamma   90.00
#
_symmetry.space_group_name_H-M   'P 1'
#
loop_
_entity.id
_entity.type
_entity.pdbx_description
1 polymer ?
#
loop_
_entity_poly.entity_id
_entity_poly.type
_entity_poly.pdbx_seq_one_letter_code
_entity_poly.pdbx_strand_id
1 'polypeptide(L)' 'GAIADLFAQVSHSGQITLADRYGLLAALLEDTLTEDERASIDRMLYALHRGRMRIVDEISALS' A
#
# COMPACT_ATOMS: atom_id res chain seq x y z
N GLY A 1 -8.38 -7.83 -5.44
CA GLY A 1 -9.11 -6.82 -4.65
C GLY A 1 -8.13 -5.69 -4.43
N ALA A 2 -8.53 -4.43 -4.57
CA ALA A 2 -7.57 -3.33 -4.79
C ALA A 2 -6.41 -3.31 -3.77
N ILE A 3 -6.69 -3.56 -2.49
CA ILE A 3 -5.65 -3.65 -1.44
C ILE A 3 -4.75 -4.88 -1.59
N ALA A 4 -5.31 -6.05 -1.93
CA ALA A 4 -4.53 -7.27 -2.16
C ALA A 4 -3.63 -7.16 -3.40
N ASP A 5 -4.13 -6.53 -4.46
CA ASP A 5 -3.38 -6.30 -5.70
C ASP A 5 -2.22 -5.32 -5.45
N LEU A 6 -2.50 -4.24 -4.70
CA LEU A 6 -1.48 -3.32 -4.22
C LEU A 6 -0.45 -4.03 -3.34
N PHE A 7 -0.88 -4.85 -2.38
CA PHE A 7 0.01 -5.61 -1.50
C PHE A 7 0.98 -6.49 -2.28
N ALA A 8 0.49 -7.20 -3.30
CA ALA A 8 1.32 -8.03 -4.16
C ALA A 8 2.36 -7.19 -4.93
N GLN A 9 1.94 -6.05 -5.49
CA GLN A 9 2.83 -5.16 -6.23
C GLN A 9 3.92 -4.55 -5.33
N VAL A 10 3.57 -3.99 -4.17
CA VAL A 10 4.56 -3.36 -3.27
C VAL A 10 5.47 -4.39 -2.60
N SER A 11 4.98 -5.61 -2.38
CA SER A 11 5.80 -6.72 -1.88
C SER A 11 6.82 -7.19 -2.90
N HIS A 12 6.48 -7.13 -4.20
CA HIS A 12 7.39 -7.44 -5.28
C HIS A 12 8.42 -6.34 -5.52
N SER A 13 7.99 -5.07 -5.53
CA SER A 13 8.86 -3.92 -5.84
C SER A 13 9.68 -3.44 -4.64
N GLY A 14 9.20 -3.66 -3.41
CA GLY A 14 9.72 -3.04 -2.20
C GLY A 14 9.45 -1.53 -2.11
N GLN A 15 8.55 -1.02 -2.96
CA GLN A 15 8.30 0.40 -3.13
C GLN A 15 6.81 0.70 -2.98
N ILE A 16 6.51 1.75 -2.21
CA ILE A 16 5.17 2.33 -2.09
C ILE A 16 5.24 3.70 -2.78
N THR A 17 4.51 3.88 -3.87
CA THR A 17 4.46 5.16 -4.57
C THR A 17 3.64 6.18 -3.77
N LEU A 18 3.74 7.47 -4.11
CA LEU A 18 2.85 8.47 -3.51
C LEU A 18 1.39 8.20 -3.85
N ALA A 19 1.11 7.70 -5.07
CA ALA A 19 -0.24 7.34 -5.48
C ALA A 19 -0.80 6.21 -4.59
N ASP A 20 -0.01 5.18 -4.33
CA ASP A 20 -0.41 4.07 -3.43
C ASP A 20 -0.73 4.57 -2.03
N ARG A 21 0.12 5.46 -1.50
CA ARG A 21 -0.10 6.07 -0.18
C ARG A 21 -1.42 6.85 -0.12
N TYR A 22 -1.74 7.63 -1.15
CA TYR A 22 -3.01 8.34 -1.21
C TYR A 22 -4.20 7.40 -1.38
N GLY A 23 -4.06 6.34 -2.18
CA GLY A 23 -5.06 5.28 -2.30
C GLY A 23 -5.33 4.58 -0.96
N LEU A 24 -4.28 4.28 -0.20
CA LEU A 24 -4.40 3.70 1.14
C LEU A 24 -5.07 4.65 2.14
N LEU A 25 -4.72 5.94 2.12
CA LEU A 25 -5.37 6.93 2.96
C LEU A 25 -6.87 7.05 2.64
N ALA A 26 -7.24 7.05 1.36
CA ALA A 26 -8.63 7.05 0.94
C ALA A 26 -9.37 5.80 1.45
N ALA A 27 -8.79 4.62 1.24
CA ALA A 27 -9.39 3.35 1.68
C ALA A 27 -9.58 3.27 3.21
N LEU A 28 -8.62 3.81 3.99
CA LEU A 28 -8.71 3.87 5.45
C LEU A 28 -9.82 4.81 5.95
N LEU A 29 -10.23 5.80 5.16
CA LEU A 29 -11.30 6.74 5.53
C LEU A 29 -12.70 6.21 5.26
N GLU A 30 -12.86 5.20 4.40
CA GLU A 30 -14.17 4.73 3.96
C GLU A 30 -14.83 3.68 4.89
N ASP A 31 -14.16 3.23 5.96
CA ASP A 31 -14.58 2.16 6.89
C ASP A 31 -15.21 0.90 6.25
N THR A 32 -14.91 0.68 4.97
CA THR A 32 -15.40 -0.44 4.15
C THR A 32 -14.41 -1.60 4.10
N LEU A 33 -13.23 -1.45 4.72
CA LEU A 33 -12.17 -2.45 4.69
C LEU A 33 -12.59 -3.74 5.39
N THR A 34 -12.41 -4.86 4.70
CA THR A 34 -12.52 -6.19 5.31
C THR A 34 -11.35 -6.45 6.25
N GLU A 35 -11.47 -7.45 7.13
CA GLU A 35 -10.39 -7.84 8.05
C GLU A 35 -9.11 -8.24 7.29
N ASP A 36 -9.26 -8.95 6.17
CA ASP A 36 -8.12 -9.37 5.34
C ASP A 36 -7.39 -8.18 4.70
N GLU A 37 -8.14 -7.14 4.31
CA GLU A 37 -7.57 -5.91 3.77
C GLU A 37 -6.85 -5.11 4.88
N ARG A 38 -7.44 -5.00 6.07
CA ARG A 38 -6.76 -4.37 7.24
C ARG A 38 -5.47 -5.10 7.58
N ALA A 39 -5.51 -6.43 7.65
CA ALA A 39 -4.33 -7.25 7.88
C ALA A 39 -3.27 -7.10 6.78
N SER A 40 -3.67 -6.86 5.53
CA SER A 40 -2.74 -6.58 4.43
C SER A 40 -2.06 -5.22 4.61
N ILE A 41 -2.82 -4.18 4.98
CA ILE A 41 -2.30 -2.85 5.26
C ILE A 41 -1.31 -2.87 6.42
N ASP A 42 -1.64 -3.54 7.53
CA ASP A 42 -0.77 -3.66 8.69
C ASP A 42 0.57 -4.30 8.35
N ARG A 43 0.58 -5.31 7.49
CA ARG A 43 1.82 -5.94 7.01
C ARG A 43 2.69 -4.99 6.20
N MET A 44 2.08 -4.14 5.36
CA MET A 44 2.83 -3.13 4.60
C MET A 44 3.42 -2.07 5.53
N LEU A 45 2.64 -1.55 6.48
CA LEU A 45 3.11 -0.57 7.46
C LEU A 45 4.25 -1.14 8.32
N TYR A 46 4.13 -2.40 8.74
CA TYR A 46 5.19 -3.10 9.44
C TYR A 46 6.45 -3.25 8.59
N ALA A 47 6.32 -3.66 7.32
CA ALA A 47 7.45 -3.79 6.41
C ALA A 47 8.15 -2.45 6.15
N LEU A 48 7.38 -1.37 5.98
CA LEU A 48 7.89 -0.01 5.87
C LEU A 48 8.66 0.41 7.13
N HIS A 49 8.07 0.20 8.31
CA HIS A 49 8.71 0.53 9.59
C HIS A 49 10.02 -0.24 9.81
N ARG A 50 10.09 -1.49 9.32
CA ARG A 50 11.30 -2.32 9.37
C ARG A 50 12.33 -2.00 8.27
N GLY A 51 12.07 -1.02 7.40
CA GLY A 51 12.95 -0.66 6.29
C GLY A 51 13.00 -1.69 5.16
N ARG A 52 12.06 -2.64 5.13
CA ARG A 52 11.92 -3.64 4.05
C ARG A 52 11.22 -3.07 2.82
N MET A 53 10.51 -1.96 3.00
CA MET A 53 9.87 -1.19 1.94
C MET A 53 10.25 0.28 2.12
N ARG A 54 10.16 1.05 1.04
CA ARG A 54 10.37 2.51 1.06
C ARG A 54 9.28 3.24 0.31
N ILE A 55 8.97 4.46 0.74
CA ILE A 55 8.13 5.36 -0.04
C ILE A 55 9.00 5.99 -1.12
N VAL A 56 8.53 5.99 -2.35
CA VAL A 56 9.20 6.63 -3.50
C VAL A 56 8.34 7.76 -4.05
N ASP A 57 9.00 8.82 -4.53
CA ASP A 57 8.37 10.02 -5.10
C ASP A 57 7.97 9.79 -6.57
N GLU A 58 7.52 8.57 -6.87
CA GLU A 58 6.91 8.25 -8.14
C GLU A 58 5.44 8.66 -8.03
N ILE A 59 5.08 9.71 -8.75
CA ILE A 59 3.70 9.85 -9.21
C ILE A 59 3.53 8.70 -10.19
N SER A 60 2.50 7.87 -10.02
CA SER A 60 2.15 6.82 -10.99
C SER A 60 1.84 7.50 -12.32
N ALA A 61 2.89 7.83 -13.07
CA ALA A 61 2.82 8.37 -14.40
C ALA A 61 2.51 7.16 -15.26
N LEU A 62 1.25 7.09 -15.68
CA LEU A 62 0.81 6.26 -16.81
C LEU A 62 1.95 6.18 -17.84
N SER A 63 2.53 5.00 -17.96
CA SER A 63 3.39 4.61 -19.09
C SER A 63 2.58 3.66 -19.95
#